data_AF-A0A7G9SQ27-F1
#
_entry.id   AF-A0A7G9SQ27-F1
#
_cell.length_a   1.000
_cell.length_b   1.000
_cell.length_c   1.000
_cell.angle_alpha   90.00
_cell.angle_beta   90.00
_cell.angle_gamma   90.00
#
_symmetry.space_group_name_H-M   'P 1'
#
loop_
_entity.id
_entity.type
_entity.pdbx_description
1 polymer ?
#
loop_
_entity_poly.entity_id
_entity_poly.type
_entity_poly.pdbx_seq_one_letter_code
_entity_poly.pdbx_strand_id
1 'polypeptide(L)'
;MADEQQTQAAADTAGQTRNGPDPKFFDCVNEYLELTNKQSREYGEKRISLASMYAAARFNAHVYLVSVKPIHAAGERKDFLDYMSTMYRRMLNEHLDGMGQERGIDVGESELAAEYAAAGVQVGNAAVQTPASDYVAAAGAVPPAAAANE
;
A
#
# COMPACT_ATOMS: atom_id res chain seq x y z
N MET A 1 -18.38 -39.41 -1.96
CA MET A 1 -18.85 -38.65 -0.78
C MET A 1 -17.71 -38.02 0.02
N ALA A 2 -16.59 -38.69 0.33
CA ALA A 2 -15.46 -38.06 1.04
C ALA A 2 -14.47 -37.31 0.10
N ASP A 3 -14.26 -37.81 -1.13
CA ASP A 3 -13.28 -37.22 -2.07
C ASP A 3 -13.78 -35.94 -2.76
N GLU A 4 -15.11 -35.77 -2.91
CA GLU A 4 -15.70 -34.56 -3.52
C GLU A 4 -15.62 -33.34 -2.59
N GLN A 5 -15.74 -33.53 -1.27
CA GLN A 5 -15.58 -32.45 -0.29
C GLN A 5 -14.13 -31.96 -0.18
N GLN A 6 -13.15 -32.85 -0.38
CA GLN A 6 -11.73 -32.48 -0.32
C GLN A 6 -11.28 -31.74 -1.58
N THR A 7 -11.91 -32.03 -2.72
CA THR A 7 -11.62 -31.33 -4.00
C THR A 7 -12.26 -29.93 -4.04
N GLN A 8 -13.42 -29.74 -3.40
CA GLN A 8 -14.07 -28.43 -3.28
C GLN A 8 -13.29 -27.47 -2.35
N ALA A 9 -12.78 -27.96 -1.21
CA ALA A 9 -12.02 -27.15 -0.25
C ALA A 9 -10.66 -26.67 -0.81
N ALA A 10 -10.02 -27.46 -1.68
CA ALA A 10 -8.79 -27.06 -2.35
C ALA A 10 -9.03 -25.98 -3.44
N ALA A 11 -10.19 -26.02 -4.10
CA ALA A 11 -10.57 -25.01 -5.10
C ALA A 11 -10.94 -23.67 -4.45
N ASP A 12 -11.59 -23.68 -3.28
CA ASP A 12 -11.91 -22.47 -2.52
C ASP A 12 -10.65 -21.79 -1.94
N THR A 13 -9.64 -22.59 -1.55
CA THR A 13 -8.35 -22.06 -1.05
C THR A 13 -7.53 -21.40 -2.16
N ALA A 14 -7.61 -21.93 -3.40
CA ALA A 14 -6.94 -21.36 -4.57
C ALA A 14 -7.60 -20.08 -5.11
N GLY A 15 -8.86 -19.82 -4.75
CA GLY A 15 -9.59 -18.59 -5.09
C GLY A 15 -9.32 -17.41 -4.14
N GLN A 16 -8.86 -17.68 -2.92
CA GLN A 16 -8.64 -16.66 -1.88
C GLN A 16 -7.28 -15.92 -1.97
N THR A 17 -6.39 -16.31 -2.88
CA THR A 17 -5.00 -15.79 -2.96
C THR A 17 -4.77 -14.73 -4.05
N ARG A 18 -5.82 -14.14 -4.63
CA ARG A 18 -5.70 -13.06 -5.65
C ARG A 18 -6.32 -11.71 -5.22
N ASN A 19 -6.33 -11.38 -3.93
CA ASN A 19 -6.74 -10.05 -3.44
C ASN A 19 -5.59 -9.01 -3.51
N GLY A 20 -4.77 -9.07 -4.56
CA GLY A 20 -3.73 -8.06 -4.81
C GLY A 20 -4.25 -6.91 -5.67
N PRO A 21 -3.59 -5.73 -5.67
CA PRO A 21 -3.93 -4.64 -6.58
C PRO A 21 -3.92 -5.10 -8.05
N ASP A 22 -4.79 -4.52 -8.87
CA ASP A 22 -4.83 -4.75 -10.33
C ASP A 22 -3.41 -4.56 -10.92
N PRO A 23 -2.88 -5.48 -11.74
CA PRO A 23 -1.58 -5.28 -12.41
C PRO A 23 -1.38 -3.88 -13.02
N LYS A 24 -2.43 -3.27 -13.58
CA LYS A 24 -2.38 -1.92 -14.14
C LYS A 24 -2.07 -0.84 -13.11
N PHE A 25 -2.42 -1.06 -11.84
CA PHE A 25 -2.01 -0.18 -10.75
C PHE A 25 -0.50 -0.10 -10.68
N PHE A 26 0.20 -1.24 -10.76
CA PHE A 26 1.66 -1.29 -10.72
C PHE A 26 2.29 -0.68 -11.97
N ASP A 27 1.66 -0.81 -13.14
CA ASP A 27 2.10 -0.10 -14.35
C ASP A 27 2.10 1.42 -14.12
N CYS A 28 1.01 1.98 -13.57
CA CYS A 28 0.95 3.41 -13.24
C CYS A 28 1.99 3.81 -12.18
N VAL A 29 2.20 2.99 -11.14
CA VAL A 29 3.25 3.24 -10.13
C VAL A 29 4.62 3.27 -10.79
N ASN A 30 4.91 2.33 -11.69
CA ASN A 30 6.18 2.26 -12.40
C ASN A 30 6.39 3.51 -13.28
N GLU A 31 5.37 4.02 -13.95
CA GLU A 31 5.45 5.27 -14.70
C GLU A 31 5.84 6.47 -13.81
N TYR A 32 5.27 6.57 -12.59
CA TYR A 32 5.69 7.59 -11.63
C TYR A 32 7.14 7.40 -11.18
N LEU A 33 7.57 6.15 -10.94
CA LEU A 33 8.95 5.83 -10.55
C LEU A 33 9.95 6.15 -11.66
N GLU A 34 9.64 5.85 -12.91
CA GLU A 34 10.48 6.20 -14.06
C GLU A 34 10.69 7.71 -14.16
N LEU A 35 9.61 8.49 -14.04
CA LEU A 35 9.69 9.95 -14.06
C LEU A 35 10.51 10.51 -12.91
N THR A 36 10.26 10.04 -11.68
CA THR A 36 10.98 10.51 -10.49
C THR A 36 12.44 10.07 -10.49
N ASN A 37 12.76 8.89 -11.02
CA ASN A 37 14.14 8.45 -11.25
C ASN A 37 14.87 9.37 -12.24
N LYS A 38 14.21 9.73 -13.36
CA LYS A 38 14.77 10.69 -14.33
C LYS A 38 15.05 12.03 -13.66
N GLN A 39 14.07 12.59 -12.96
CA GLN A 39 14.20 13.88 -12.28
C GLN A 39 15.25 13.84 -11.16
N SER A 40 15.39 12.71 -10.45
CA SER A 40 16.33 12.57 -9.33
C SER A 40 17.78 12.67 -9.79
N ARG A 41 18.08 12.16 -11.00
CA ARG A 41 19.41 12.31 -11.63
C ARG A 41 19.76 13.76 -11.95
N GLU A 42 18.76 14.59 -12.22
CA GLU A 42 18.95 16.00 -12.62
C GLU A 42 18.94 16.95 -11.42
N TYR A 43 18.01 16.77 -10.49
CA TYR A 43 17.74 17.73 -9.41
C TYR A 43 18.13 17.23 -8.01
N GLY A 44 18.47 15.95 -7.87
CA GLY A 44 18.84 15.28 -6.62
C GLY A 44 17.63 14.66 -5.89
N GLU A 45 17.85 13.47 -5.31
CA GLU A 45 16.83 12.62 -4.69
C GLU A 45 16.00 13.35 -3.61
N LYS A 46 16.66 14.11 -2.72
CA LYS A 46 15.95 14.84 -1.63
C LYS A 46 14.93 15.83 -2.16
N ARG A 47 15.25 16.55 -3.26
CA ARG A 47 14.34 17.52 -3.85
C ARG A 47 13.16 16.82 -4.53
N ILE A 48 13.45 15.73 -5.23
CA ILE A 48 12.42 14.99 -5.95
C ILE A 48 11.50 14.22 -5.02
N SER A 49 12.01 13.67 -3.92
CA SER A 49 11.18 13.09 -2.85
C SER A 49 10.14 14.09 -2.33
N LEU A 50 10.56 15.33 -2.02
CA LEU A 50 9.65 16.40 -1.61
C LEU A 50 8.68 16.81 -2.73
N ALA A 51 9.16 16.92 -3.97
CA ALA A 51 8.33 17.25 -5.12
C ALA A 51 7.25 16.19 -5.38
N SER A 52 7.58 14.90 -5.27
CA SER A 52 6.64 13.79 -5.39
C SER A 52 5.57 13.83 -4.31
N MET A 53 5.94 14.08 -3.05
CA MET A 53 4.98 14.21 -1.96
C MET A 53 4.04 15.40 -2.17
N TYR A 54 4.57 16.54 -2.64
CA TYR A 54 3.78 17.72 -2.94
C TYR A 54 2.83 17.50 -4.14
N ALA A 55 3.30 16.81 -5.18
CA ALA A 55 2.48 16.45 -6.33
C ALA A 55 1.33 15.50 -5.93
N ALA A 56 1.63 14.47 -5.14
CA ALA A 56 0.63 13.55 -4.61
C ALA A 56 -0.41 14.29 -3.76
N ALA A 57 0.01 15.21 -2.87
CA ALA A 57 -0.91 16.01 -2.07
C ALA A 57 -1.85 16.86 -2.95
N ARG A 58 -1.35 17.49 -4.02
CA ARG A 58 -2.18 18.26 -4.96
C ARG A 58 -3.19 17.39 -5.70
N PHE A 59 -2.75 16.23 -6.19
CA PHE A 59 -3.63 15.28 -6.87
C PHE A 59 -4.71 14.77 -5.91
N ASN A 60 -4.33 14.36 -4.70
CA ASN A 60 -5.27 13.84 -3.70
C ASN A 60 -6.23 14.92 -3.17
N ALA A 61 -5.81 16.19 -3.09
CA ALA A 61 -6.71 17.29 -2.80
C ALA A 61 -7.76 17.52 -3.92
N HIS A 62 -7.37 17.33 -5.18
CA HIS A 62 -8.33 17.34 -6.29
C HIS A 62 -9.30 16.17 -6.19
N VAL A 63 -8.81 14.95 -5.94
CA VAL A 63 -9.63 13.75 -5.73
C VAL A 63 -10.65 13.99 -4.61
N TYR A 64 -10.21 14.52 -3.47
CA TYR A 64 -11.10 14.88 -2.36
C TYR A 64 -12.26 15.77 -2.82
N LEU A 65 -11.95 16.86 -3.54
CA LEU A 65 -12.95 17.84 -3.97
C LEU A 65 -13.93 17.31 -5.03
N VAL A 66 -13.54 16.32 -5.83
CA VAL A 66 -14.45 15.69 -6.80
C VAL A 66 -15.26 14.53 -6.21
N SER A 67 -14.81 13.96 -5.08
CA SER A 67 -15.49 12.85 -4.41
C SER A 67 -16.44 13.28 -3.29
N VAL A 68 -16.14 14.38 -2.59
CA VAL A 68 -16.98 14.87 -1.49
C VAL A 68 -18.12 15.76 -1.99
N LYS A 69 -19.31 15.62 -1.41
CA LYS A 69 -20.38 16.61 -1.64
C LYS A 69 -19.96 17.94 -1.01
N PRO A 70 -20.13 19.11 -1.68
CA PRO A 70 -19.65 20.39 -1.17
C PRO A 70 -20.12 20.73 0.27
N ILE A 71 -21.33 20.31 0.65
CA ILE A 71 -21.89 20.53 1.98
C ILE A 71 -21.17 19.75 3.10
N HIS A 72 -20.53 18.62 2.79
CA HIS A 72 -19.80 17.79 3.76
C HIS A 72 -18.30 18.08 3.78
N ALA A 73 -17.79 18.88 2.84
CA ALA A 73 -16.35 19.13 2.67
C ALA A 73 -15.65 19.76 3.89
N ALA A 74 -16.38 20.48 4.74
CA ALA A 74 -15.79 20.99 5.98
C ALA A 74 -15.65 19.88 7.06
N GLY A 75 -16.66 19.00 7.16
CA GLY A 75 -16.72 17.94 8.16
C GLY A 75 -15.80 16.76 7.83
N GLU A 76 -15.73 16.36 6.56
CA GLU A 76 -14.97 15.17 6.13
C GLU A 76 -13.47 15.42 5.94
N ARG A 77 -13.03 16.69 5.99
CA ARG A 77 -11.63 17.05 5.73
C ARG A 77 -10.66 16.29 6.64
N LYS A 78 -10.97 16.25 7.94
CA LYS A 78 -10.08 15.63 8.94
C LYS A 78 -9.93 14.13 8.66
N ASP A 79 -11.05 13.45 8.47
CA ASP A 79 -11.07 12.00 8.25
C ASP A 79 -10.34 11.62 6.96
N PHE A 80 -10.48 12.42 5.90
CA PHE A 80 -9.71 12.24 4.67
C PHE A 80 -8.20 12.41 4.89
N LEU A 81 -7.77 13.44 5.63
CA LEU A 81 -6.35 13.66 5.94
C LEU A 81 -5.77 12.52 6.79
N ASP A 82 -6.51 12.06 7.79
CA ASP A 82 -6.11 10.95 8.65
C ASP A 82 -5.98 9.65 7.84
N TYR A 83 -6.95 9.39 6.96
CA TYR A 83 -6.90 8.23 6.05
C TYR A 83 -5.65 8.28 5.15
N MET A 84 -5.43 9.39 4.44
CA MET A 84 -4.32 9.50 3.49
C MET A 84 -2.95 9.42 4.18
N SER A 85 -2.80 10.04 5.35
CA SER A 85 -1.56 10.01 6.11
C SER A 85 -1.28 8.64 6.73
N THR A 86 -2.32 7.96 7.23
CA THR A 86 -2.21 6.58 7.75
C THR A 86 -1.81 5.62 6.65
N MET A 87 -2.45 5.71 5.47
CA MET A 87 -2.10 4.88 4.31
C MET A 87 -0.66 5.11 3.86
N TYR A 88 -0.22 6.36 3.74
CA TYR A 88 1.17 6.65 3.38
C TYR A 88 2.16 6.11 4.41
N ARG A 89 1.90 6.30 5.71
CA ARG A 89 2.76 5.78 6.79
C ARG A 89 2.89 4.27 6.73
N ARG A 90 1.78 3.56 6.51
CA ARG A 90 1.77 2.11 6.37
C ARG A 90 2.61 1.65 5.17
N MET A 91 2.32 2.15 3.96
CA MET A 91 3.07 1.76 2.75
C MET A 91 4.56 2.07 2.87
N LEU A 92 4.92 3.19 3.50
CA LEU A 92 6.32 3.54 3.73
C LEU A 92 7.00 2.56 4.70
N ASN A 93 6.33 2.13 5.79
CA ASN A 93 6.85 1.10 6.69
C ASN A 93 7.09 -0.21 5.90
N GLU A 94 6.10 -0.68 5.14
CA GLU A 94 6.22 -1.88 4.30
C GLU A 94 7.44 -1.83 3.37
N HIS A 95 7.66 -0.68 2.73
CA HIS A 95 8.80 -0.50 1.84
C HIS A 95 10.15 -0.38 2.56
N LEU A 96 10.19 0.23 3.75
CA LEU A 96 11.40 0.29 4.56
C LEU A 96 11.80 -1.11 5.04
N ASP A 97 10.83 -1.88 5.53
CA ASP A 97 11.03 -3.26 5.99
C ASP A 97 11.53 -4.15 4.85
N GLY A 98 10.83 -4.11 3.71
CA GLY A 98 11.19 -4.89 2.51
C GLY A 98 12.58 -4.54 1.99
N MET A 99 12.86 -3.24 1.74
CA MET A 99 14.16 -2.81 1.23
C MET A 99 15.30 -3.02 2.24
N GLY A 100 15.02 -2.83 3.53
CA GLY A 100 15.96 -3.11 4.61
C GLY A 100 16.38 -4.57 4.60
N GLN A 101 15.42 -5.48 4.58
CA GLN A 101 15.65 -6.92 4.49
C GLN A 101 16.39 -7.32 3.21
N GLU A 102 15.95 -6.85 2.04
CA GLU A 102 16.59 -7.13 0.74
C GLU A 102 18.07 -6.69 0.71
N ARG A 103 18.40 -5.60 1.39
CA ARG A 103 19.75 -5.01 1.41
C ARG A 103 20.57 -5.43 2.63
N GLY A 104 20.01 -6.21 3.55
CA GLY A 104 20.65 -6.58 4.82
C GLY A 104 20.91 -5.37 5.73
N ILE A 105 20.05 -4.36 5.68
CA ILE A 105 20.13 -3.13 6.48
C ILE A 105 19.08 -3.21 7.59
N ASP A 106 19.52 -3.01 8.84
CA ASP A 106 18.62 -2.85 9.98
C ASP A 106 17.94 -1.46 9.91
N VAL A 107 16.62 -1.46 9.75
CA VAL A 107 15.77 -0.27 9.69
C VAL A 107 14.99 -0.02 10.98
N GLY A 108 15.25 -0.80 12.03
CA GLY A 108 14.55 -0.75 13.31
C GLY A 108 13.29 -1.61 13.37
N GLU A 109 12.56 -1.51 14.48
CA GLU A 109 11.30 -2.24 14.67
C GLU A 109 10.19 -1.64 13.80
N SER A 110 9.57 -2.49 12.98
CA SER A 110 8.41 -2.11 12.16
C SER A 110 7.19 -1.77 13.01
N GLU A 111 6.52 -0.68 12.69
CA GLU A 111 5.22 -0.35 13.31
C GLU A 111 4.13 -1.38 12.94
N LEU A 112 4.37 -2.21 11.93
CA LEU A 112 3.46 -3.25 11.44
C LEU A 112 3.79 -4.63 12.03
N ALA A 113 4.76 -4.74 12.94
CA ALA A 113 5.22 -6.02 13.49
C ALA A 113 4.08 -6.88 14.08
N ALA A 114 3.13 -6.27 14.81
CA ALA A 114 1.98 -6.97 15.36
C ALA A 114 1.04 -7.51 14.28
N GLU A 115 0.85 -6.74 13.19
CA GLU A 115 0.03 -7.16 12.05
C GLU A 115 0.69 -8.29 11.27
N TYR A 116 2.00 -8.20 11.04
CA TYR A 116 2.76 -9.27 10.41
C TYR A 116 2.72 -10.56 11.22
N ALA A 117 2.87 -10.47 12.55
CA ALA A 117 2.76 -11.62 13.44
C ALA A 117 1.36 -12.25 13.36
N ALA A 118 0.29 -11.44 13.34
CA ALA A 118 -1.08 -11.92 13.20
C ALA A 118 -1.33 -12.57 11.83
N ALA A 119 -0.67 -12.08 10.77
CA ALA A 119 -0.75 -12.63 9.42
C ALA A 119 0.20 -13.82 9.17
N GLY A 120 1.05 -14.19 10.15
CA GLY A 120 2.07 -15.23 9.99
C GLY A 120 3.24 -14.84 9.07
N VAL A 121 3.37 -13.56 8.74
CA VAL A 121 4.45 -13.01 7.91
C VAL A 121 5.70 -12.83 8.78
N GLN A 122 6.82 -13.41 8.34
CA GLN A 122 8.12 -13.24 9.00
C GLN A 122 8.88 -12.10 8.33
N VAL A 123 8.93 -10.94 8.99
CA VAL A 123 9.71 -9.78 8.54
C VAL A 123 11.09 -9.83 9.17
N GLY A 124 12.15 -9.61 8.38
CA GLY A 124 13.52 -9.56 8.89
C GLY A 124 14.23 -10.90 9.10
N ASN A 125 13.68 -12.02 8.60
CA ASN A 125 14.43 -13.28 8.61
C ASN A 125 15.41 -13.30 7.42
N ALA A 126 16.67 -12.91 7.63
CA ALA A 126 17.71 -12.81 6.60
C ALA A 126 17.95 -14.11 5.78
N ALA A 127 17.38 -15.24 6.22
CA ALA A 127 17.45 -16.53 5.54
C ALA A 127 16.32 -16.75 4.50
N VAL A 128 15.26 -15.95 4.50
CA VAL A 128 14.13 -16.07 3.57
C VAL A 128 13.85 -14.68 2.96
N GLN A 129 14.11 -14.53 1.67
CA GLN A 129 13.70 -13.32 0.93
C GLN A 129 12.18 -13.37 0.74
N THR A 130 11.44 -12.52 1.45
CA THR A 130 10.03 -12.28 1.15
C THR A 130 9.95 -11.20 0.06
N PRO A 131 9.38 -11.48 -1.11
CA PRO A 131 9.25 -10.50 -2.19
C PRO A 131 8.48 -9.24 -1.74
N ALA A 132 8.91 -8.06 -2.19
CA ALA A 132 8.23 -6.78 -1.91
C ALA A 132 6.71 -6.79 -2.23
N SER A 133 6.27 -7.59 -3.21
CA SER A 133 4.85 -7.77 -3.59
C SER A 133 3.99 -8.38 -2.49
N ASP A 134 4.58 -9.19 -1.61
CA ASP A 134 3.85 -9.93 -0.58
C ASP A 134 3.51 -9.04 0.61
N TYR A 135 4.22 -7.92 0.77
CA TYR A 135 3.91 -6.88 1.75
C TYR A 135 2.69 -6.04 1.32
N VAL A 136 2.54 -5.75 0.02
CA VAL A 136 1.42 -4.98 -0.54
C VAL A 136 0.10 -5.75 -0.44
N ALA A 137 0.14 -7.09 -0.57
CA ALA A 137 -1.06 -7.93 -0.49
C ALA A 137 -1.68 -8.01 0.91
N ALA A 138 -0.89 -7.78 1.97
CA ALA A 138 -1.41 -7.71 3.35
C ALA A 138 -2.25 -6.45 3.62
N ALA A 139 -2.13 -5.41 2.79
CA ALA A 139 -2.78 -4.11 2.92
C ALA A 139 -4.06 -3.97 2.07
N GLY A 140 -4.68 -5.07 1.65
CA GLY A 140 -5.95 -5.10 0.89
C GLY A 140 -7.19 -4.58 1.65
N ALA A 141 -7.04 -3.56 2.49
CA ALA A 141 -8.13 -2.88 3.14
C ALA A 141 -8.86 -2.01 2.10
N VAL A 142 -10.07 -2.46 1.79
CA VAL A 142 -11.12 -1.74 1.06
C VAL A 142 -11.07 -0.25 1.42
N PRO A 143 -11.09 0.68 0.43
CA PRO A 143 -11.29 2.09 0.74
C PRO A 143 -12.54 2.22 1.62
N PRO A 144 -12.57 3.13 2.62
CA PRO A 144 -13.78 3.32 3.41
C PRO A 144 -14.94 3.48 2.43
N ALA A 145 -15.96 2.62 2.58
CA ALA A 145 -17.13 2.66 1.72
C ALA A 145 -17.55 4.12 1.62
N ALA A 146 -17.60 4.67 0.40
CA ALA A 146 -18.23 5.96 0.18
C ALA A 146 -19.56 5.90 0.93
N ALA A 147 -19.71 6.77 1.94
CA ALA A 147 -20.80 6.70 2.90
C ALA A 147 -22.09 6.37 2.13
N ALA A 148 -22.69 5.23 2.47
CA ALA A 148 -23.92 4.79 1.84
C ALA A 148 -24.90 5.96 1.93
N ASN A 149 -25.33 6.45 0.76
CA ASN A 149 -26.30 7.54 0.69
C ASN A 149 -27.63 7.01 1.26
N GLU A 150 -27.97 7.43 2.47
CA GLU A 150 -29.35 7.66 2.90
C GLU A 150 -29.63 9.16 2.86
#